data_AF-A0A9W9YPM4-F1
#
_entry.id   AF-A0A9W9YPM4-F1
#
_cell.length_a   1.000
_cell.length_b   1.000
_cell.length_c   1.000
_cell.angle_alpha   90.00
_cell.angle_beta   90.00
_cell.angle_gamma   90.00
#
_symmetry.space_group_name_H-M   'P 1'
#
loop_
_entity.id
_entity.type
_entity.pdbx_description
1 polymer ?
#
loop_
_entity_poly.entity_id
_entity_poly.type
_entity_poly.pdbx_seq_one_letter_code
_entity_poly.pdbx_strand_id
1 'polypeptide(L)'
;MWLAEPSSKETRRTSSPIMELINSATHWEVGDKDNIINKEEMEFRRVSLFDDDDSEKSDSSTTTSERNLNKLLSDGKGKNESFTLRFLERDSEFQYALEKQEMSGESLVCLCVIIVFCFFVELTIFPRSLRNNLTFSLGFLFLLIPTLITIAASCPKYFPKCLVEFSNILDGSKPARTLLAALSVTLLAGTELIDMLGCEETPILDKAAVELRYNRSEPLNPSSPTCEYPQYFSYNGILILVGISVLVQLSHSLKVLLTLGVVMAYCIINISAKHQIYDNYDAYVHFHNDKTTYVPKKYFSSVIMVLCFLILVLHGRQVERTARLLFLWKMEAFEKKTEVEKIRGRNRKLVDNILPEHVADYFLHHQSKDETELYSHSYKYVTVIFASIPNFDEFYSEDQINDGGKECIRFLNEIINDFDEVLSETRFRSIEKIKTIKSTYMAAAGLRPEYESQDSEHWQQLVEVVDFALALRDKLESINLECFNNFVLRVGICQGPVVAGVIGAKKPHYDIWGNTVNVASRMESTGKAGYMQVTEQTYEVLKDKGFTFIYRGPVKVKGKGQLVTYYLTGREQKKQQLNLPNMVAF
;
A
#
# COMPACT_ATOMS: atom_id res chain seq x y z
N MET A 1 -63.16 7.20 -1.17
CA MET A 1 -63.54 5.78 -1.35
C MET A 1 -62.30 5.09 -1.92
N TRP A 2 -61.31 4.84 -1.05
CA TRP A 2 -61.06 3.55 -0.38
C TRP A 2 -60.67 2.43 -1.35
N LEU A 3 -59.44 1.92 -1.14
CA LEU A 3 -58.87 0.59 -1.50
C LEU A 3 -58.43 0.42 -2.96
N ALA A 4 -57.30 -0.20 -3.31
CA ALA A 4 -56.15 -0.77 -2.59
C ALA A 4 -55.06 -1.08 -3.65
N GLU A 5 -53.80 -1.20 -3.22
CA GLU A 5 -52.67 -1.69 -4.03
C GLU A 5 -52.93 -3.10 -4.61
N PRO A 6 -52.17 -3.47 -5.66
CA PRO A 6 -51.25 -4.57 -5.41
C PRO A 6 -49.82 -4.33 -5.91
N SER A 7 -48.90 -4.60 -5.00
CA SER A 7 -47.55 -5.11 -5.16
C SER A 7 -47.35 -6.04 -6.37
N SER A 8 -46.43 -5.68 -7.26
CA SER A 8 -45.41 -6.61 -7.80
C SER A 8 -44.29 -5.85 -8.51
N LYS A 9 -43.16 -5.67 -7.83
CA LYS A 9 -41.88 -5.28 -8.44
C LYS A 9 -41.36 -6.45 -9.26
N GLU A 10 -41.40 -6.34 -10.58
CA GLU A 10 -40.76 -7.28 -11.49
C GLU A 10 -39.38 -6.72 -11.89
N THR A 11 -38.37 -7.08 -11.11
CA THR A 11 -36.96 -6.73 -11.34
C THR A 11 -36.44 -7.59 -12.50
N ARG A 12 -36.14 -6.97 -13.64
CA ARG A 12 -35.37 -7.63 -14.72
C ARG A 12 -33.99 -8.05 -14.17
N ARG A 13 -33.79 -9.35 -13.98
CA ARG A 13 -32.48 -9.96 -13.77
C ARG A 13 -31.69 -9.91 -15.07
N THR A 14 -30.65 -9.09 -15.12
CA THR A 14 -29.49 -9.30 -16.00
C THR A 14 -28.31 -9.68 -15.12
N SER A 15 -28.31 -10.91 -14.60
CA SER A 15 -27.16 -11.49 -13.92
C SER A 15 -26.24 -12.13 -14.96
N SER A 16 -25.07 -11.53 -15.15
CA SER A 16 -23.93 -12.13 -15.85
C SER A 16 -23.47 -13.41 -15.10
N PRO A 17 -23.00 -14.47 -15.79
CA PRO A 17 -22.61 -15.76 -15.17
C PRO A 17 -21.41 -15.69 -14.21
N ILE A 18 -20.84 -14.51 -13.97
CA ILE A 18 -19.65 -14.31 -13.13
C ILE A 18 -20.02 -14.22 -11.64
N MET A 19 -21.24 -13.77 -11.31
CA MET A 19 -21.67 -13.56 -9.92
C MET A 19 -22.01 -14.87 -9.17
N GLU A 20 -22.41 -15.94 -9.87
CA GLU A 20 -22.69 -17.23 -9.22
C GLU A 20 -21.42 -18.04 -8.89
N LEU A 21 -20.29 -17.76 -9.56
CA LEU A 21 -19.01 -18.40 -9.24
C LEU A 21 -18.39 -17.88 -7.93
N ILE A 22 -18.69 -16.63 -7.55
CA ILE A 22 -18.11 -15.98 -6.36
C ILE A 22 -18.76 -16.50 -5.06
N ASN A 23 -20.05 -16.85 -5.09
CA ASN A 23 -20.77 -17.31 -3.89
C ASN A 23 -20.54 -18.78 -3.52
N SER A 24 -19.83 -19.56 -4.34
CA SER A 24 -19.54 -20.98 -4.05
C SER A 24 -18.20 -21.23 -3.35
N ALA A 25 -17.36 -20.19 -3.18
CA ALA A 25 -15.99 -20.34 -2.67
C ALA A 25 -15.78 -19.89 -1.21
N THR A 26 -16.85 -19.61 -0.45
CA THR A 26 -16.78 -19.18 0.95
C THR A 26 -17.03 -20.35 1.93
N HIS A 27 -16.14 -21.33 1.93
CA HIS A 27 -16.02 -22.27 3.04
C HIS A 27 -14.59 -22.80 3.15
N TRP A 28 -13.68 -22.02 3.73
CA TRP A 28 -12.42 -22.52 4.28
C TRP A 28 -12.03 -21.75 5.55
N GLU A 29 -11.72 -22.51 6.60
CA GLU A 29 -11.48 -22.07 7.96
C GLU A 29 -10.14 -21.34 8.16
N VAL A 30 -10.25 -20.24 8.92
CA VAL A 30 -9.30 -19.59 9.84
C VAL A 30 -7.83 -20.05 9.84
N GLY A 31 -6.96 -19.19 9.31
CA GLY A 31 -5.52 -19.16 9.58
C GLY A 31 -4.83 -18.01 8.83
N ASP A 32 -4.10 -17.16 9.57
CA ASP A 32 -3.33 -15.97 9.15
C ASP A 32 -4.09 -14.65 8.93
N LYS A 33 -4.11 -13.81 9.97
CA LYS A 33 -4.74 -12.47 9.99
C LYS A 33 -3.86 -11.31 9.49
N ASP A 34 -2.60 -11.53 9.11
CA ASP A 34 -1.69 -10.43 8.77
C ASP A 34 -1.49 -10.16 7.27
N ASN A 35 -2.05 -11.01 6.38
CA ASN A 35 -1.89 -10.86 4.93
C ASN A 35 -3.17 -10.51 4.15
N ILE A 36 -4.30 -10.31 4.84
CA ILE A 36 -5.61 -10.03 4.20
C ILE A 36 -5.91 -8.52 4.16
N ILE A 37 -5.20 -7.71 4.94
CA ILE A 37 -5.47 -6.26 5.07
C ILE A 37 -5.16 -5.47 3.77
N ASN A 38 -4.31 -5.99 2.87
CA ASN A 38 -3.91 -5.24 1.67
C ASN A 38 -4.80 -5.42 0.43
N LYS A 39 -5.75 -6.37 0.42
CA LYS A 39 -6.57 -6.64 -0.78
C LYS A 39 -7.97 -6.03 -0.70
N GLU A 40 -8.56 -5.97 0.49
CA GLU A 40 -9.90 -5.38 0.70
C GLU A 40 -9.86 -3.83 0.80
N GLU A 41 -8.78 -3.22 1.28
CA GLU A 41 -8.63 -1.75 1.32
C GLU A 41 -8.50 -1.10 -0.07
N MET A 42 -8.13 -1.87 -1.11
CA MET A 42 -8.06 -1.36 -2.49
C MET A 42 -9.42 -1.38 -3.22
N GLU A 43 -10.38 -2.23 -2.83
CA GLU A 43 -11.71 -2.24 -3.44
C GLU A 43 -12.71 -1.32 -2.73
N PHE A 44 -12.58 -1.12 -1.41
CA PHE A 44 -13.52 -0.28 -0.65
C PHE A 44 -13.40 1.22 -0.95
N ARG A 45 -12.28 1.69 -1.53
CA ARG A 45 -12.10 3.09 -1.96
C ARG A 45 -12.51 3.40 -3.39
N ARG A 46 -12.98 2.41 -4.16
CA ARG A 46 -13.47 2.66 -5.53
C ARG A 46 -14.95 3.07 -5.57
N VAL A 47 -15.69 2.89 -4.47
CA VAL A 47 -17.14 3.18 -4.40
C VAL A 47 -17.47 4.51 -3.71
N SER A 48 -16.51 5.16 -3.04
CA SER A 48 -16.75 6.46 -2.38
C SER A 48 -16.30 7.69 -3.19
N LEU A 49 -16.14 7.56 -4.50
CA LEU A 49 -15.70 8.66 -5.39
C LEU A 49 -16.84 9.33 -6.16
N PHE A 50 -18.08 8.92 -5.91
CA PHE A 50 -19.28 9.53 -6.45
C PHE A 50 -20.33 9.53 -5.36
N ASP A 51 -20.28 10.51 -4.46
CA ASP A 51 -21.47 11.15 -3.91
C ASP A 51 -21.07 12.45 -3.18
N ASP A 52 -21.91 13.44 -3.41
CA ASP A 52 -22.08 14.75 -2.78
C ASP A 52 -21.31 15.98 -3.29
N ASP A 53 -22.10 16.76 -4.05
CA ASP A 53 -22.12 18.20 -4.23
C ASP A 53 -21.76 18.99 -2.96
N ASP A 54 -20.84 19.96 -3.06
CA ASP A 54 -21.21 21.38 -3.12
C ASP A 54 -19.97 22.33 -3.19
N SER A 55 -20.05 23.25 -4.16
CA SER A 55 -19.48 24.61 -4.19
C SER A 55 -17.96 24.84 -4.40
N GLU A 56 -17.65 25.16 -5.66
CA GLU A 56 -16.75 26.25 -6.12
C GLU A 56 -15.34 26.36 -5.51
N LYS A 57 -14.39 25.59 -6.05
CA LYS A 57 -13.04 26.01 -6.51
C LYS A 57 -12.10 24.81 -6.58
N SER A 58 -12.18 23.99 -7.63
CA SER A 58 -11.14 23.00 -7.93
C SER A 58 -10.98 22.62 -9.41
N ASP A 59 -11.54 23.39 -10.34
CA ASP A 59 -11.44 23.13 -11.79
C ASP A 59 -10.05 23.33 -12.40
N SER A 60 -9.04 23.75 -11.62
CA SER A 60 -7.68 23.99 -12.13
C SER A 60 -6.72 22.81 -11.99
N SER A 61 -7.01 21.78 -11.18
CA SER A 61 -6.06 20.66 -10.94
C SER A 61 -6.35 19.41 -11.77
N THR A 62 -7.61 19.08 -12.02
CA THR A 62 -8.06 17.99 -12.90
C THR A 62 -7.80 18.32 -14.38
N THR A 63 -8.08 19.54 -14.81
CA THR A 63 -7.80 20.01 -16.18
C THR A 63 -6.29 20.14 -16.46
N THR A 64 -5.48 20.39 -15.43
CA THR A 64 -4.01 20.45 -15.56
C THR A 64 -3.39 19.05 -15.62
N SER A 65 -3.96 18.05 -14.93
CA SER A 65 -3.53 16.66 -15.03
C SER A 65 -3.87 16.05 -16.39
N GLU A 66 -5.08 16.28 -16.92
CA GLU A 66 -5.43 15.83 -18.28
C GLU A 66 -4.63 16.56 -19.37
N ARG A 67 -4.33 17.86 -19.19
CA ARG A 67 -3.45 18.60 -20.09
C ARG A 67 -2.01 18.10 -20.02
N ASN A 68 -1.48 17.79 -18.83
CA ASN A 68 -0.13 17.23 -18.68
C ASN A 68 -0.04 15.80 -19.20
N LEU A 69 -1.10 15.00 -19.05
CA LEU A 69 -1.20 13.66 -19.63
C LEU A 69 -1.24 13.71 -21.15
N ASN A 70 -2.06 14.60 -21.73
CA ASN A 70 -2.09 14.82 -23.17
C ASN A 70 -0.78 15.43 -23.68
N LYS A 71 -0.10 16.25 -22.86
CA LYS A 71 1.20 16.84 -23.18
C LYS A 71 2.32 15.80 -23.13
N LEU A 72 2.33 14.89 -22.15
CA LEU A 72 3.22 13.73 -22.08
C LEU A 72 2.96 12.71 -23.20
N LEU A 73 1.69 12.49 -23.55
CA LEU A 73 1.30 11.70 -24.72
C LEU A 73 1.68 12.38 -26.04
N SER A 74 1.74 13.72 -26.07
CA SER A 74 2.15 14.51 -27.25
C SER A 74 3.67 14.69 -27.37
N ASP A 75 4.41 14.82 -26.26
CA ASP A 75 5.87 14.80 -26.24
C ASP A 75 6.41 13.39 -26.47
N GLY A 76 5.68 12.36 -26.01
CA GLY A 76 5.93 10.95 -26.34
C GLY A 76 5.64 10.57 -27.80
N LYS A 77 5.10 11.47 -28.63
CA LYS A 77 5.00 11.27 -30.09
C LYS A 77 6.33 11.50 -30.83
N GLY A 78 7.38 11.92 -30.13
CA GLY A 78 8.73 11.91 -30.66
C GLY A 78 9.64 11.02 -29.80
N LYS A 79 10.16 9.94 -30.39
CA LYS A 79 11.38 9.23 -29.95
C LYS A 79 11.22 8.06 -28.95
N ASN A 80 10.22 7.20 -29.14
CA ASN A 80 10.48 5.76 -28.90
C ASN A 80 11.28 5.25 -30.10
N GLU A 81 12.35 4.48 -29.89
CA GLU A 81 12.90 3.64 -30.95
C GLU A 81 11.74 2.79 -31.48
N SER A 82 11.26 3.08 -32.69
CA SER A 82 9.97 2.62 -33.21
C SER A 82 9.81 1.10 -33.22
N PHE A 83 10.93 0.37 -33.09
CA PHE A 83 11.01 -1.07 -33.16
C PHE A 83 11.17 -1.77 -31.79
N THR A 84 11.87 -1.16 -30.83
CA THR A 84 12.21 -1.81 -29.54
C THR A 84 11.26 -1.46 -28.40
N LEU A 85 10.47 -0.38 -28.53
CA LEU A 85 9.53 0.12 -27.52
C LEU A 85 10.14 0.45 -26.14
N ARG A 86 11.48 0.52 -26.03
CA ARG A 86 12.17 0.83 -24.77
C ARG A 86 11.92 2.26 -24.31
N PHE A 87 11.93 2.47 -22.98
CA PHE A 87 11.90 3.82 -22.41
C PHE A 87 13.22 4.54 -22.74
N LEU A 88 13.12 5.84 -23.03
CA LEU A 88 14.28 6.70 -23.32
C LEU A 88 15.09 6.98 -22.05
N GLU A 89 14.40 7.17 -20.93
CA GLU A 89 15.03 7.34 -19.62
C GLU A 89 15.56 6.01 -19.10
N ARG A 90 16.87 5.99 -18.84
CA ARG A 90 17.58 4.78 -18.39
C ARG A 90 17.10 4.29 -17.03
N ASP A 91 16.69 5.20 -16.16
CA ASP A 91 16.21 4.89 -14.82
C ASP A 91 14.83 4.26 -14.85
N SER A 92 13.92 4.80 -15.67
CA SER A 92 12.58 4.24 -15.91
C SER A 92 12.65 2.86 -16.59
N GLU A 93 13.57 2.65 -17.53
CA GLU A 93 13.81 1.32 -18.14
C GLU A 93 14.43 0.33 -17.14
N PHE A 94 15.33 0.79 -16.28
CA PHE A 94 15.92 -0.04 -15.23
C PHE A 94 14.88 -0.47 -14.19
N GLN A 95 14.03 0.45 -13.74
CA GLN A 95 12.93 0.17 -12.81
C GLN A 95 11.90 -0.77 -13.43
N TYR A 96 11.51 -0.56 -14.69
CA TYR A 96 10.65 -1.49 -15.43
C TYR A 96 11.30 -2.88 -15.58
N ALA A 97 12.62 -2.94 -15.77
CA ALA A 97 13.33 -4.22 -15.89
C ALA A 97 13.44 -4.98 -14.56
N LEU A 98 13.42 -4.26 -13.44
CA LEU A 98 13.40 -4.79 -12.08
C LEU A 98 12.02 -5.24 -11.62
N GLU A 99 10.95 -4.74 -12.25
CA GLU A 99 9.59 -5.08 -11.84
C GLU A 99 9.34 -6.58 -12.01
N LYS A 100 8.91 -7.22 -10.91
CA LYS A 100 8.65 -8.66 -10.89
C LYS A 100 7.41 -8.95 -11.76
N GLN A 101 7.59 -9.80 -12.76
CA GLN A 101 6.48 -10.32 -13.55
C GLN A 101 5.76 -11.40 -12.74
N GLU A 102 4.57 -11.09 -12.20
CA GLU A 102 3.81 -11.97 -11.32
C GLU A 102 3.32 -13.27 -12.00
N MET A 103 3.30 -13.31 -13.34
CA MET A 103 2.67 -14.39 -14.14
C MET A 103 3.68 -15.26 -14.90
N SER A 104 4.95 -15.28 -14.49
CA SER A 104 6.01 -15.96 -15.26
C SER A 104 5.75 -17.47 -15.41
N GLY A 105 5.45 -18.18 -14.32
CA GLY A 105 5.19 -19.63 -14.32
C GLY A 105 3.91 -20.04 -15.05
N GLU A 106 2.84 -19.25 -14.92
CA GLU A 106 1.53 -19.54 -15.55
C GLU A 106 1.61 -19.55 -17.08
N SER A 107 2.42 -18.68 -17.66
CA SER A 107 2.62 -18.63 -19.11
C SER A 107 3.27 -19.89 -19.68
N LEU A 108 4.12 -20.59 -18.90
CA LEU A 108 4.72 -21.85 -19.30
C LEU A 108 3.74 -23.03 -19.17
N VAL A 109 2.82 -23.00 -18.20
CA VAL A 109 1.72 -23.98 -18.11
C VAL A 109 0.89 -23.98 -19.38
N CYS A 110 0.64 -22.80 -19.95
CA CYS A 110 -0.09 -22.68 -21.22
C CYS A 110 0.63 -23.43 -22.37
N LEU A 111 1.97 -23.40 -22.43
CA LEU A 111 2.72 -24.20 -23.42
C LEU A 111 2.53 -25.71 -23.22
N CYS A 112 2.48 -26.17 -21.96
CA CYS A 112 2.17 -27.58 -21.66
C CYS A 112 0.77 -27.99 -22.11
N VAL A 113 -0.21 -27.09 -22.00
CA VAL A 113 -1.57 -27.35 -22.52
C VAL A 113 -1.56 -27.43 -24.05
N ILE A 114 -0.81 -26.53 -24.72
CA ILE A 114 -0.70 -26.51 -26.17
C ILE A 114 -0.08 -27.81 -26.69
N ILE A 115 1.03 -28.27 -26.10
CA ILE A 115 1.67 -29.52 -26.57
C ILE A 115 0.76 -30.74 -26.37
N VAL A 116 0.00 -30.79 -25.26
CA VAL A 116 -0.98 -31.87 -25.04
C VAL A 116 -2.09 -31.85 -26.09
N PHE A 117 -2.54 -30.66 -26.49
CA PHE A 117 -3.53 -30.53 -27.56
C PHE A 117 -2.96 -30.93 -28.93
N CYS A 118 -1.74 -30.50 -29.26
CA CYS A 118 -1.06 -30.94 -30.47
C CYS A 118 -0.95 -32.47 -30.52
N PHE A 119 -0.59 -33.12 -29.42
CA PHE A 119 -0.55 -34.57 -29.34
C PHE A 119 -1.90 -35.25 -29.52
N PHE A 120 -2.98 -34.68 -28.99
CA PHE A 120 -4.30 -35.23 -29.23
C PHE A 120 -4.66 -35.18 -30.72
N VAL A 121 -4.32 -34.07 -31.40
CA VAL A 121 -4.44 -33.95 -32.86
C VAL A 121 -3.58 -35.02 -33.55
N GLU A 122 -2.33 -35.21 -33.11
CA GLU A 122 -1.44 -36.20 -33.73
C GLU A 122 -1.90 -37.64 -33.53
N LEU A 123 -2.38 -38.01 -32.35
CA LEU A 123 -2.89 -39.35 -32.06
C LEU A 123 -4.15 -39.71 -32.84
N THR A 124 -4.99 -38.71 -33.14
CA THR A 124 -6.31 -38.91 -33.76
C THR A 124 -6.25 -38.84 -35.29
N ILE A 125 -5.43 -37.94 -35.83
CA ILE A 125 -5.43 -37.63 -37.28
C ILE A 125 -4.22 -38.23 -38.00
N PHE A 126 -3.06 -38.32 -37.35
CA PHE A 126 -1.83 -38.78 -37.98
C PHE A 126 -1.55 -40.26 -37.71
N PRO A 127 -0.73 -40.90 -38.56
CA PRO A 127 -0.44 -42.32 -38.36
C PRO A 127 0.36 -42.56 -37.09
N ARG A 128 -0.01 -43.65 -36.41
CA ARG A 128 0.60 -44.09 -35.15
C ARG A 128 1.98 -44.65 -35.42
N SER A 129 2.97 -43.76 -35.44
CA SER A 129 4.38 -44.09 -35.53
C SER A 129 5.03 -44.08 -34.15
N LEU A 130 5.90 -45.06 -33.90
CA LEU A 130 6.75 -45.08 -32.69
C LEU A 130 7.58 -43.79 -32.58
N ARG A 131 8.01 -43.23 -33.72
CA ARG A 131 8.79 -41.99 -33.76
C ARG A 131 7.98 -40.80 -33.21
N ASN A 132 6.77 -40.58 -33.71
CA ASN A 132 5.93 -39.44 -33.31
C ASN A 132 5.53 -39.52 -31.82
N ASN A 133 5.26 -40.73 -31.32
CA ASN A 133 5.01 -40.93 -29.89
C ASN A 133 6.26 -40.64 -29.04
N LEU A 134 7.46 -40.98 -29.54
CA LEU A 134 8.73 -40.71 -28.84
C LEU A 134 9.09 -39.22 -28.84
N THR A 135 8.96 -38.53 -29.98
CA THR A 135 9.21 -37.08 -30.10
C THR A 135 8.28 -36.28 -29.21
N PHE A 136 6.99 -36.61 -29.17
CA PHE A 136 6.05 -36.01 -28.23
C PHE A 136 6.40 -36.32 -26.77
N SER A 137 6.64 -37.58 -26.42
CA SER A 137 6.92 -37.96 -25.03
C SER A 137 8.17 -37.26 -24.49
N LEU A 138 9.20 -37.14 -25.32
CA LEU A 138 10.41 -36.39 -25.00
C LEU A 138 10.13 -34.88 -24.92
N GLY A 139 9.43 -34.31 -25.91
CA GLY A 139 9.04 -32.89 -25.92
C GLY A 139 8.24 -32.48 -24.69
N PHE A 140 7.24 -33.28 -24.33
CA PHE A 140 6.43 -33.08 -23.13
C PHE A 140 7.27 -33.19 -21.86
N LEU A 141 8.10 -34.23 -21.72
CA LEU A 141 8.96 -34.40 -20.55
C LEU A 141 9.90 -33.20 -20.36
N PHE A 142 10.53 -32.75 -21.44
CA PHE A 142 11.46 -31.63 -21.41
C PHE A 142 10.79 -30.27 -21.21
N LEU A 143 9.49 -30.12 -21.50
CA LEU A 143 8.69 -28.93 -21.14
C LEU A 143 8.08 -29.00 -19.74
N LEU A 144 7.79 -30.21 -19.25
CA LEU A 144 7.26 -30.43 -17.91
C LEU A 144 8.30 -30.03 -16.83
N ILE A 145 9.58 -30.30 -17.08
CA ILE A 145 10.66 -29.95 -16.15
C ILE A 145 10.74 -28.42 -15.88
N PRO A 146 10.87 -27.54 -16.89
CA PRO A 146 10.93 -26.09 -16.67
C PRO A 146 9.63 -25.50 -16.12
N THR A 147 8.47 -26.10 -16.43
CA THR A 147 7.19 -25.66 -15.89
C THR A 147 7.05 -25.99 -14.41
N LEU A 148 7.40 -27.21 -13.99
CA LEU A 148 7.45 -27.58 -12.58
C LEU A 148 8.42 -26.72 -11.77
N ILE A 149 9.59 -26.41 -12.34
CA ILE A 149 10.57 -25.52 -11.71
C ILE A 149 9.98 -24.12 -11.51
N THR A 150 9.32 -23.54 -12.50
CA THR A 150 8.80 -22.15 -12.40
C THR A 150 7.53 -22.03 -11.56
N ILE A 151 6.64 -23.04 -11.57
CA ILE A 151 5.44 -23.08 -10.73
C ILE A 151 5.79 -23.24 -9.24
N ALA A 152 6.93 -23.85 -8.91
CA ALA A 152 7.36 -24.02 -7.52
C ALA A 152 7.52 -22.68 -6.77
N ALA A 153 7.89 -21.59 -7.45
CA ALA A 153 7.92 -20.24 -6.87
C ALA A 153 6.51 -19.68 -6.60
N SER A 154 5.53 -20.00 -7.45
CA SER A 154 4.14 -19.55 -7.30
C SER A 154 3.38 -20.33 -6.22
N CYS A 155 3.74 -21.58 -5.98
CA CYS A 155 3.04 -22.50 -5.06
C CYS A 155 3.99 -23.15 -4.03
N PRO A 156 4.64 -22.37 -3.15
CA PRO A 156 5.69 -22.88 -2.26
C PRO A 156 5.21 -23.93 -1.25
N LYS A 157 3.90 -24.03 -0.99
CA LYS A 157 3.30 -24.99 -0.05
C LYS A 157 3.32 -26.44 -0.54
N TYR A 158 3.38 -26.67 -1.86
CA TYR A 158 3.24 -28.00 -2.47
C TYR A 158 4.56 -28.62 -2.93
N PHE A 159 5.66 -27.86 -2.91
CA PHE A 159 6.95 -28.29 -3.45
C PHE A 159 8.02 -28.38 -2.36
N PRO A 160 9.07 -29.22 -2.55
CA PRO A 160 10.16 -29.33 -1.59
C PRO A 160 10.96 -28.02 -1.50
N LYS A 161 11.40 -27.67 -0.29
CA LYS A 161 12.07 -26.38 0.01
C LYS A 161 13.26 -26.08 -0.92
N CYS A 162 14.08 -27.09 -1.25
CA CYS A 162 15.22 -26.95 -2.16
C CYS A 162 14.80 -26.54 -3.59
N LEU A 163 13.68 -27.06 -4.09
CA LEU A 163 13.15 -26.71 -5.40
C LEU A 163 12.57 -25.29 -5.41
N VAL A 164 11.89 -24.89 -4.33
CA VAL A 164 11.33 -23.54 -4.16
C VAL A 164 12.44 -22.49 -4.11
N GLU A 165 13.53 -22.77 -3.38
CA GLU A 165 14.69 -21.87 -3.30
C GLU A 165 15.38 -21.71 -4.66
N PHE A 166 15.63 -22.82 -5.36
CA PHE A 166 16.18 -22.79 -6.72
C PHE A 166 15.25 -22.04 -7.69
N SER A 167 13.94 -22.27 -7.59
CA SER A 167 12.92 -21.57 -8.38
C SER A 167 12.91 -20.06 -8.12
N ASN A 168 13.05 -19.63 -6.86
CA ASN A 168 13.13 -18.23 -6.50
C ASN A 168 14.41 -17.55 -7.02
N ILE A 169 15.56 -18.25 -7.00
CA ILE A 169 16.81 -17.76 -7.60
C ILE A 169 16.64 -17.57 -9.10
N LEU A 170 15.99 -18.54 -9.76
CA LEU A 170 15.70 -18.49 -11.19
C LEU A 170 14.71 -17.35 -11.52
N ASP A 171 13.64 -17.19 -10.74
CA ASP A 171 12.62 -16.15 -10.94
C ASP A 171 13.17 -14.74 -10.67
N GLY A 172 14.16 -14.62 -9.77
CA GLY A 172 14.88 -13.37 -9.52
C GLY A 172 15.78 -12.92 -10.67
N SER A 173 16.16 -13.81 -11.59
CA SER A 173 17.06 -13.50 -12.70
C SER A 173 16.31 -13.40 -14.04
N LYS A 174 16.10 -12.15 -14.50
CA LYS A 174 15.52 -11.86 -15.83
C LYS A 174 16.18 -12.64 -16.99
N PRO A 175 17.52 -12.65 -17.15
CA PRO A 175 18.14 -13.39 -18.26
C PRO A 175 17.93 -14.90 -18.16
N ALA A 176 17.89 -15.46 -16.95
CA ALA A 176 17.68 -16.89 -16.76
C ALA A 176 16.25 -17.32 -17.15
N ARG A 177 15.23 -16.52 -16.78
CA ARG A 177 13.84 -16.72 -17.24
C ARG A 177 13.71 -16.60 -18.75
N THR A 178 14.27 -15.55 -19.35
CA THR A 178 14.23 -15.37 -20.81
C THR A 178 14.88 -16.54 -21.54
N LEU A 179 16.02 -17.04 -21.05
CA LEU A 179 16.70 -18.20 -21.61
C LEU A 179 15.84 -19.47 -21.51
N LEU A 180 15.25 -19.73 -20.34
CA LEU A 180 14.39 -20.89 -20.12
C LEU A 180 13.16 -20.89 -21.05
N ALA A 181 12.52 -19.73 -21.20
CA ALA A 181 11.39 -19.56 -22.12
C ALA A 181 11.79 -19.80 -23.57
N ALA A 182 12.92 -19.23 -24.01
CA ALA A 182 13.40 -19.37 -25.38
C ALA A 182 13.78 -20.82 -25.71
N LEU A 183 14.42 -21.52 -24.77
CA LEU A 183 14.73 -22.95 -24.91
C LEU A 183 13.46 -23.81 -24.98
N SER A 184 12.48 -23.53 -24.13
CA SER A 184 11.19 -24.23 -24.13
C SER A 184 10.44 -24.07 -25.47
N VAL A 185 10.40 -22.86 -26.01
CA VAL A 185 9.81 -22.59 -27.34
C VAL A 185 10.56 -23.32 -28.45
N THR A 186 11.89 -23.25 -28.43
CA THR A 186 12.71 -23.86 -29.48
C THR A 186 12.54 -25.38 -29.51
N LEU A 187 12.47 -25.99 -28.33
CA LEU A 187 12.18 -27.41 -28.18
C LEU A 187 10.79 -27.76 -28.71
N LEU A 188 9.75 -27.03 -28.30
CA LEU A 188 8.37 -27.25 -28.74
C LEU A 188 8.22 -27.13 -30.26
N ALA A 189 8.78 -26.07 -30.85
CA ALA A 189 8.78 -25.89 -32.29
C ALA A 189 9.59 -27.01 -32.99
N GLY A 190 10.71 -27.42 -32.39
CA GLY A 190 11.56 -28.47 -32.92
C GLY A 190 10.88 -29.83 -33.00
N THR A 191 10.14 -30.25 -31.97
CA THR A 191 9.45 -31.55 -31.97
C THR A 191 8.42 -31.62 -33.09
N GLU A 192 7.57 -30.60 -33.21
CA GLU A 192 6.50 -30.54 -34.22
C GLU A 192 7.06 -30.45 -35.65
N LEU A 193 8.18 -29.74 -35.84
CA LEU A 193 8.88 -29.69 -37.13
C LEU A 193 9.50 -31.06 -37.49
N ILE A 194 10.03 -31.80 -36.51
CA ILE A 194 10.56 -33.15 -36.73
C ILE A 194 9.42 -34.10 -37.13
N ASP A 195 8.25 -33.99 -36.49
CA ASP A 195 7.08 -34.82 -36.81
C ASP A 195 6.57 -34.56 -38.23
N MET A 196 6.52 -33.28 -38.64
CA MET A 196 6.18 -32.88 -40.01
C MET A 196 7.19 -33.39 -41.06
N LEU A 197 8.50 -33.29 -40.78
CA LEU A 197 9.55 -33.79 -41.67
C LEU A 197 9.57 -35.31 -41.77
N GLY A 198 9.18 -35.98 -40.69
CA GLY A 198 9.14 -37.43 -40.59
C GLY A 198 8.09 -38.11 -41.46
N CYS A 199 7.08 -37.39 -41.94
CA CYS A 199 6.04 -37.95 -42.82
C CYS A 199 6.64 -38.55 -44.10
N GLU A 200 6.29 -39.80 -44.39
CA GLU A 200 6.74 -40.50 -45.61
C GLU A 200 5.99 -39.95 -46.83
N GLU A 201 6.76 -39.59 -47.87
CA GLU A 201 6.22 -39.06 -49.11
C GLU A 201 5.75 -40.21 -50.00
N THR A 202 4.51 -40.12 -50.49
CA THR A 202 4.04 -40.98 -51.57
C THR A 202 4.30 -40.28 -52.90
N PRO A 203 4.72 -41.02 -53.95
CA PRO A 203 4.82 -40.44 -55.29
C PRO A 203 3.49 -39.83 -55.72
N ILE A 204 3.55 -38.86 -56.65
CA ILE A 204 2.36 -38.16 -57.14
C ILE A 204 1.37 -39.20 -57.69
N LEU A 205 0.13 -39.22 -57.18
CA LEU A 205 -0.88 -40.17 -57.63
C LEU A 205 -1.33 -39.84 -59.06
N ASP A 206 -1.23 -40.82 -59.96
CA ASP A 206 -1.87 -40.75 -61.28
C ASP A 206 -3.40 -40.74 -61.15
N LYS A 207 -4.10 -40.18 -62.14
CA LYS A 207 -5.58 -40.09 -62.14
C LYS A 207 -6.27 -41.43 -61.86
N ALA A 208 -5.75 -42.52 -62.42
CA ALA A 208 -6.27 -43.88 -62.18
C ALA A 208 -6.08 -44.36 -60.74
N ALA A 209 -4.98 -43.96 -60.08
CA ALA A 209 -4.73 -44.29 -58.68
C ALA A 209 -5.63 -43.46 -57.74
N VAL A 210 -5.91 -42.20 -58.08
CA VAL A 210 -6.87 -41.37 -57.33
C VAL A 210 -8.29 -41.93 -57.46
N GLU A 211 -8.70 -42.33 -58.66
CA GLU A 211 -10.01 -42.93 -58.92
C GLU A 211 -10.21 -44.23 -58.15
N LEU A 212 -9.20 -45.08 -58.11
CA LEU A 212 -9.23 -46.34 -57.37
C LEU A 212 -9.35 -46.10 -55.86
N ARG A 213 -8.59 -45.13 -55.33
CA ARG A 213 -8.64 -44.75 -53.91
C ARG A 213 -9.98 -44.14 -53.52
N TYR A 214 -10.56 -43.30 -54.38
CA TYR A 214 -11.86 -42.68 -54.16
C TYR A 214 -12.99 -43.72 -54.14
N ASN A 215 -13.03 -44.62 -55.13
CA ASN A 215 -14.08 -45.63 -55.25
C ASN A 215 -14.04 -46.70 -54.15
N ARG A 216 -12.86 -46.99 -53.59
CA ARG A 216 -12.73 -48.02 -52.54
C ARG A 216 -13.22 -47.60 -51.16
N SER A 217 -13.40 -46.30 -50.89
CA SER A 217 -13.73 -45.81 -49.54
C SER A 217 -12.84 -46.46 -48.45
N GLU A 218 -11.57 -46.74 -48.78
CA GLU A 218 -10.69 -47.53 -47.92
C GLU A 218 -10.57 -46.81 -46.56
N PRO A 219 -10.92 -47.45 -45.44
CA PRO A 219 -10.77 -46.83 -44.14
C PRO A 219 -9.29 -46.51 -43.93
N LEU A 220 -8.99 -45.29 -43.50
CA LEU A 220 -7.62 -44.90 -43.17
C LEU A 220 -7.02 -45.96 -42.25
N ASN A 221 -5.93 -46.59 -42.70
CA ASN A 221 -5.17 -47.48 -41.84
C ASN A 221 -4.31 -46.59 -40.92
N PRO A 222 -4.61 -46.48 -39.61
CA PRO A 222 -3.87 -45.61 -38.70
C PRO A 222 -2.42 -46.07 -38.51
N SER A 223 -2.04 -47.25 -39.03
CA SER A 223 -0.67 -47.78 -39.00
C SER A 223 0.12 -47.52 -40.29
N SER A 224 -0.47 -46.93 -41.34
CA SER A 224 0.24 -46.59 -42.57
C SER A 224 1.13 -45.36 -42.35
N PRO A 225 2.42 -45.34 -42.72
CA PRO A 225 3.32 -44.19 -42.50
C PRO A 225 2.98 -42.94 -43.35
N THR A 226 1.97 -43.02 -44.19
CA THR A 226 1.54 -41.96 -45.13
C THR A 226 0.68 -40.90 -44.44
N CYS A 227 1.04 -39.62 -44.57
CA CYS A 227 0.31 -38.51 -43.97
C CYS A 227 -0.77 -37.98 -44.93
N GLU A 228 -2.04 -38.31 -44.66
CA GLU A 228 -3.15 -38.00 -45.57
C GLU A 228 -3.76 -36.60 -45.38
N TYR A 229 -3.57 -35.97 -44.22
CA TYR A 229 -4.15 -34.65 -43.90
C TYR A 229 -3.09 -33.60 -43.56
N PRO A 230 -2.30 -33.10 -44.55
CA PRO A 230 -1.17 -32.22 -44.30
C PRO A 230 -1.52 -30.85 -43.69
N GLN A 231 -2.77 -30.38 -43.87
CA GLN A 231 -3.24 -29.10 -43.34
C GLN A 231 -3.17 -28.98 -41.81
N TYR A 232 -3.30 -30.09 -41.07
CA TYR A 232 -3.26 -30.08 -39.60
C TYR A 232 -1.87 -29.77 -39.05
N PHE A 233 -0.79 -30.04 -39.79
CA PHE A 233 0.56 -29.61 -39.37
C PHE A 233 0.68 -28.09 -39.35
N SER A 234 0.03 -27.41 -40.31
CA SER A 234 -0.02 -25.94 -40.31
C SER A 234 -0.88 -25.43 -39.15
N TYR A 235 -1.95 -26.13 -38.77
CA TYR A 235 -2.75 -25.77 -37.59
C TYR A 235 -2.00 -25.94 -36.26
N ASN A 236 -1.23 -27.03 -36.10
CA ASN A 236 -0.31 -27.18 -34.96
C ASN A 236 0.73 -26.03 -34.94
N GLY A 237 1.27 -25.67 -36.11
CA GLY A 237 2.14 -24.51 -36.26
C GLY A 237 1.51 -23.20 -35.76
N ILE A 238 0.23 -22.96 -36.06
CA ILE A 238 -0.50 -21.78 -35.55
C ILE A 238 -0.61 -21.81 -34.02
N LEU A 239 -0.89 -22.97 -33.41
CA LEU A 239 -0.96 -23.12 -31.95
C LEU A 239 0.37 -22.79 -31.28
N ILE A 240 1.50 -23.19 -31.89
CA ILE A 240 2.84 -22.83 -31.41
C ILE A 240 3.04 -21.31 -31.47
N LEU A 241 2.65 -20.66 -32.58
CA LEU A 241 2.75 -19.20 -32.70
C LEU A 241 1.93 -18.48 -31.61
N VAL A 242 0.72 -18.96 -31.33
CA VAL A 242 -0.11 -18.45 -30.23
C VAL A 242 0.59 -18.67 -28.89
N GLY A 243 1.17 -19.85 -28.65
CA GLY A 243 1.94 -20.15 -27.44
C GLY A 243 3.12 -19.18 -27.21
N ILE A 244 3.88 -18.86 -28.27
CA ILE A 244 4.98 -17.88 -28.18
C ILE A 244 4.46 -16.48 -27.80
N SER A 245 3.28 -16.10 -28.30
CA SER A 245 2.70 -14.78 -28.02
C SER A 245 2.34 -14.60 -26.54
N VAL A 246 1.88 -15.67 -25.88
CA VAL A 246 1.43 -15.69 -24.48
C VAL A 246 2.60 -15.58 -23.48
N LEU A 247 3.82 -15.95 -23.88
CA LEU A 247 4.97 -15.94 -22.98
C LEU A 247 5.35 -14.53 -22.52
N VAL A 248 5.08 -14.21 -21.27
CA VAL A 248 5.37 -12.88 -20.68
C VAL A 248 6.89 -12.66 -20.48
N GLN A 249 7.66 -13.74 -20.41
CA GLN A 249 9.10 -13.74 -20.13
C GLN A 249 9.98 -13.28 -21.32
N LEU A 250 9.44 -13.32 -22.54
CA LEU A 250 10.14 -12.95 -23.76
C LEU A 250 9.91 -11.46 -24.08
N SER A 251 10.98 -10.74 -24.46
CA SER A 251 10.84 -9.38 -24.99
C SER A 251 10.10 -9.40 -26.33
N HIS A 252 9.41 -8.31 -26.66
CA HIS A 252 8.75 -8.15 -27.95
C HIS A 252 9.68 -8.48 -29.14
N SER A 253 10.91 -7.97 -29.12
CA SER A 253 11.91 -8.25 -30.15
C SER A 253 12.23 -9.74 -30.31
N LEU A 254 12.34 -10.47 -29.20
CA LEU A 254 12.64 -11.90 -29.21
C LEU A 254 11.44 -12.73 -29.65
N LYS A 255 10.22 -12.33 -29.28
CA LYS A 255 8.98 -12.95 -29.78
C LYS A 255 8.87 -12.85 -31.30
N VAL A 256 9.14 -11.67 -31.86
CA VAL A 256 9.12 -11.46 -33.31
C VAL A 256 10.16 -12.33 -34.01
N LEU A 257 11.38 -12.42 -33.47
CA LEU A 257 12.44 -13.26 -34.03
C LEU A 257 12.07 -14.76 -34.03
N LEU A 258 11.59 -15.26 -32.89
CA LEU A 258 11.21 -16.68 -32.75
C LEU A 258 10.01 -17.04 -33.63
N THR A 259 8.96 -16.22 -33.63
CA THR A 259 7.76 -16.46 -34.46
C THR A 259 8.09 -16.37 -35.95
N LEU A 260 8.94 -15.44 -36.38
CA LEU A 260 9.42 -15.36 -37.76
C LEU A 260 10.19 -16.62 -38.16
N GLY A 261 11.09 -17.10 -37.30
CA GLY A 261 11.86 -18.33 -37.54
C GLY A 261 10.96 -19.55 -37.75
N VAL A 262 9.94 -19.71 -36.90
CA VAL A 262 8.95 -20.80 -37.01
C VAL A 262 8.16 -20.69 -38.31
N VAL A 263 7.59 -19.52 -38.63
CA VAL A 263 6.82 -19.31 -39.87
C VAL A 263 7.65 -19.61 -41.11
N MET A 264 8.90 -19.14 -41.15
CA MET A 264 9.81 -19.41 -42.26
C MET A 264 10.07 -20.91 -42.43
N ALA A 265 10.31 -21.64 -41.34
CA ALA A 265 10.50 -23.09 -41.38
C ALA A 265 9.27 -23.81 -41.94
N TYR A 266 8.07 -23.50 -41.43
CA TYR A 266 6.81 -24.09 -41.92
C TYR A 266 6.54 -23.77 -43.41
N CYS A 267 6.79 -22.54 -43.85
CA CYS A 267 6.65 -22.16 -45.26
C CYS A 267 7.62 -22.93 -46.17
N ILE A 268 8.89 -23.09 -45.75
CA ILE A 268 9.89 -23.86 -46.50
C ILE A 268 9.47 -25.33 -46.59
N ILE A 269 8.98 -25.92 -45.50
CA ILE A 269 8.54 -27.32 -45.50
C ILE A 269 7.30 -27.50 -46.39
N ASN A 270 6.31 -26.61 -46.29
CA ASN A 270 5.08 -26.68 -47.08
C ASN A 270 5.31 -26.53 -48.58
N ILE A 271 6.17 -25.60 -49.00
CA ILE A 271 6.36 -25.24 -50.41
C ILE A 271 7.45 -26.08 -51.08
N SER A 272 8.53 -26.41 -50.36
CA SER A 272 9.70 -27.08 -50.94
C SER A 272 9.79 -28.55 -50.53
N ALA A 273 9.91 -28.83 -49.23
CA ALA A 273 10.27 -30.17 -48.76
C ALA A 273 9.14 -31.19 -48.92
N LYS A 274 7.91 -30.84 -48.52
CA LYS A 274 6.75 -31.75 -48.48
C LYS A 274 5.66 -31.38 -49.49
N HIS A 275 6.02 -30.72 -50.59
CA HIS A 275 5.06 -30.25 -51.60
C HIS A 275 4.21 -31.38 -52.19
N GLN A 276 4.77 -32.59 -52.34
CA GLN A 276 4.09 -33.76 -52.92
C GLN A 276 2.89 -34.22 -52.06
N ILE A 277 2.97 -34.08 -50.74
CA ILE A 277 1.88 -34.48 -49.82
C ILE A 277 0.68 -33.54 -50.02
N TYR A 278 0.92 -32.25 -50.17
CA TYR A 278 -0.12 -31.26 -50.45
C TYR A 278 -0.72 -31.43 -51.85
N ASP A 279 0.10 -31.70 -52.86
CA ASP A 279 -0.37 -31.90 -54.24
C ASP A 279 -1.23 -33.18 -54.37
N ASN A 280 -0.86 -34.25 -53.65
CA ASN A 280 -1.65 -35.49 -53.57
C ASN A 280 -3.00 -35.29 -52.85
N TYR A 281 -3.01 -34.50 -51.78
CA TYR A 281 -4.24 -34.14 -51.07
C TYR A 281 -5.19 -33.34 -51.97
N ASP A 282 -4.66 -32.36 -52.70
CA ASP A 282 -5.44 -31.55 -53.65
C ASP A 282 -6.01 -32.40 -54.79
N ALA A 283 -5.22 -33.33 -55.33
CA ALA A 283 -5.66 -34.26 -56.37
C ALA A 283 -6.82 -35.17 -55.91
N TYR A 284 -6.79 -35.61 -54.64
CA TYR A 284 -7.86 -36.42 -54.05
C TYR A 284 -9.13 -35.61 -53.80
N VAL A 285 -9.03 -34.44 -53.17
CA VAL A 285 -10.20 -33.61 -52.81
C VAL A 285 -10.90 -33.04 -54.05
N HIS A 286 -10.14 -32.66 -55.08
CA HIS A 286 -10.68 -32.06 -56.29
C HIS A 286 -10.92 -33.06 -57.43
N PHE A 287 -10.86 -34.36 -57.17
CA PHE A 287 -10.94 -35.42 -58.18
C PHE A 287 -12.17 -35.32 -59.12
N HIS A 288 -13.36 -34.98 -58.61
CA HIS A 288 -14.59 -34.90 -59.42
C HIS A 288 -14.86 -33.51 -60.02
N ASN A 289 -14.00 -32.52 -59.72
CA ASN A 289 -14.25 -31.10 -59.97
C ASN A 289 -13.33 -30.54 -61.06
N ASP A 290 -13.30 -31.22 -62.22
CA ASP A 290 -12.45 -30.87 -63.39
C ASP A 290 -12.66 -29.45 -63.94
N LYS A 291 -13.74 -28.76 -63.55
CA LYS A 291 -14.11 -27.42 -64.06
C LYS A 291 -13.79 -26.25 -63.12
N THR A 292 -13.30 -26.50 -61.91
CA THR A 292 -13.04 -25.43 -60.93
C THR A 292 -11.55 -25.12 -60.83
N THR A 293 -11.17 -23.86 -61.07
CA THR A 293 -9.84 -23.36 -60.70
C THR A 293 -9.74 -23.27 -59.17
N TYR A 294 -8.84 -24.04 -58.56
CA TYR A 294 -8.60 -24.03 -57.12
C TYR A 294 -7.20 -23.51 -56.79
N VAL A 295 -7.04 -22.96 -55.59
CA VAL A 295 -5.74 -22.52 -55.08
C VAL A 295 -5.05 -23.71 -54.40
N PRO A 296 -3.80 -24.06 -54.77
CA PRO A 296 -3.12 -25.19 -54.16
C PRO A 296 -2.98 -25.03 -52.63
N LYS A 297 -3.27 -26.08 -51.87
CA LYS A 297 -3.32 -26.04 -50.40
C LYS A 297 -1.97 -25.72 -49.76
N LYS A 298 -0.85 -26.00 -50.43
CA LYS A 298 0.50 -25.61 -49.99
C LYS A 298 0.69 -24.09 -49.86
N TYR A 299 0.16 -23.33 -50.81
CA TYR A 299 0.20 -21.87 -50.77
C TYR A 299 -0.85 -21.33 -49.80
N PHE A 300 -2.05 -21.90 -49.80
CA PHE A 300 -3.11 -21.48 -48.88
C PHE A 300 -2.70 -21.63 -47.40
N SER A 301 -2.14 -22.78 -47.02
CA SER A 301 -1.68 -23.04 -45.65
C SER A 301 -0.52 -22.13 -45.24
N SER A 302 0.42 -21.87 -46.15
CA SER A 302 1.54 -20.94 -45.93
C SER A 302 1.06 -19.48 -45.78
N VAL A 303 0.08 -19.04 -46.57
CA VAL A 303 -0.50 -17.69 -46.47
C VAL A 303 -1.23 -17.50 -45.14
N ILE A 304 -1.96 -18.51 -44.66
CA ILE A 304 -2.62 -18.45 -43.34
C ILE A 304 -1.58 -18.31 -42.22
N MET A 305 -0.46 -19.05 -42.28
CA MET A 305 0.62 -18.93 -41.30
C MET A 305 1.22 -17.51 -41.26
N VAL A 306 1.46 -16.92 -42.43
CA VAL A 306 1.96 -15.54 -42.54
C VAL A 306 0.94 -14.52 -42.02
N LEU A 307 -0.35 -14.72 -42.29
CA LEU A 307 -1.42 -13.85 -41.78
C LEU A 307 -1.51 -13.92 -40.25
N CYS A 308 -1.49 -15.14 -39.68
CA CYS A 308 -1.47 -15.34 -38.23
C CYS A 308 -0.23 -14.69 -37.59
N PHE A 309 0.94 -14.79 -38.21
CA PHE A 309 2.15 -14.09 -37.77
C PHE A 309 1.95 -12.58 -37.68
N LEU A 310 1.42 -11.95 -38.74
CA LEU A 310 1.19 -10.51 -38.76
C LEU A 310 0.23 -10.07 -37.64
N ILE A 311 -0.86 -10.82 -37.43
CA ILE A 311 -1.83 -10.56 -36.36
C ILE A 311 -1.16 -10.66 -34.99
N LEU A 312 -0.37 -11.71 -34.75
CA LEU A 312 0.29 -11.94 -33.47
C LEU A 312 1.41 -10.92 -33.18
N VAL A 313 2.12 -10.43 -34.20
CA VAL A 313 3.09 -9.33 -34.05
C VAL A 313 2.39 -8.04 -33.65
N LEU A 314 1.27 -7.70 -34.28
CA LEU A 314 0.48 -6.52 -33.92
C LEU A 314 -0.10 -6.63 -32.50
N HIS A 315 -0.62 -7.81 -32.14
CA HIS A 315 -1.10 -8.10 -30.80
C HIS A 315 0.02 -7.99 -29.75
N GLY A 316 1.18 -8.61 -30.02
CA GLY A 316 2.35 -8.54 -29.13
C GLY A 316 2.84 -7.11 -28.92
N ARG A 317 2.84 -6.28 -29.98
CA ARG A 317 3.16 -4.85 -29.91
C ARG A 317 2.16 -4.08 -29.04
N GLN A 318 0.88 -4.37 -29.17
CA GLN A 318 -0.18 -3.73 -28.38
C GLN A 318 -0.07 -4.09 -26.89
N VAL A 319 0.21 -5.36 -26.58
CA VAL A 319 0.41 -5.84 -25.19
C VAL A 319 1.62 -5.15 -24.54
N GLU A 320 2.77 -5.13 -25.21
CA GLU A 320 3.99 -4.47 -24.69
C GLU A 320 3.75 -2.96 -24.45
N ARG A 321 3.06 -2.29 -25.38
CA ARG A 321 2.73 -0.86 -25.23
C ARG A 321 1.82 -0.63 -24.02
N THR A 322 0.81 -1.47 -23.84
CA THR A 322 -0.14 -1.35 -22.73
C THR A 322 0.55 -1.60 -21.38
N ALA A 323 1.43 -2.59 -21.31
CA ALA A 323 2.21 -2.88 -20.10
C ALA A 323 3.11 -1.70 -19.70
N ARG A 324 3.78 -1.06 -20.67
CA ARG A 324 4.63 0.12 -20.43
C ARG A 324 3.82 1.34 -19.99
N LEU A 325 2.65 1.57 -20.58
CA LEU A 325 1.77 2.65 -20.15
C LEU A 325 1.25 2.42 -18.73
N LEU A 326 0.88 1.18 -18.41
CA LEU A 326 0.42 0.81 -17.07
C LEU A 326 1.52 1.03 -16.02
N PHE A 327 2.77 0.70 -16.35
CA PHE A 327 3.92 0.97 -15.49
C PHE A 327 4.09 2.46 -15.19
N LEU A 328 4.01 3.31 -16.22
CA LEU A 328 4.09 4.77 -16.03
C LEU A 328 2.97 5.29 -15.13
N TRP A 329 1.73 4.84 -15.33
CA TRP A 329 0.60 5.21 -14.46
C TRP A 329 0.78 4.72 -13.03
N LYS A 330 1.35 3.52 -12.84
CA LYS A 330 1.66 2.99 -11.52
C LYS A 330 2.69 3.84 -10.79
N MET A 331 3.72 4.29 -11.50
CA MET A 331 4.77 5.16 -10.94
C MET A 331 4.21 6.52 -10.53
N GLU A 332 3.41 7.16 -11.39
CA GLU A 332 2.76 8.44 -11.10
C GLU A 332 1.77 8.33 -9.92
N ALA A 333 0.99 7.26 -9.86
CA ALA A 333 0.07 7.01 -8.75
C ALA A 333 0.82 6.81 -7.43
N PHE A 334 1.97 6.13 -7.45
CA PHE A 334 2.82 5.96 -6.27
C PHE A 334 3.40 7.29 -5.80
N GLU A 335 3.91 8.11 -6.72
CA GLU A 335 4.44 9.45 -6.39
C GLU A 335 3.37 10.31 -5.72
N LYS A 336 2.19 10.43 -6.34
CA LYS A 336 1.04 11.16 -5.78
C LYS A 336 0.62 10.64 -4.41
N LYS A 337 0.62 9.31 -4.20
CA LYS A 337 0.32 8.71 -2.91
C LYS A 337 1.33 9.16 -1.84
N THR A 338 2.62 9.12 -2.14
CA THR A 338 3.66 9.55 -1.18
C THR A 338 3.58 11.03 -0.85
N GLU A 339 3.21 11.88 -1.81
CA GLU A 339 3.00 13.31 -1.58
C GLU A 339 1.81 13.56 -0.65
N VAL A 340 0.69 12.89 -0.88
CA VAL A 340 -0.50 12.96 0.01
C VAL A 340 -0.16 12.48 1.42
N GLU A 341 0.60 11.40 1.56
CA GLU A 341 1.03 10.91 2.88
C GLU A 341 1.93 11.91 3.61
N LYS A 342 2.87 12.56 2.89
CA LYS A 342 3.70 13.64 3.46
C LYS A 342 2.86 14.83 3.92
N ILE A 343 1.91 15.27 3.09
CA ILE A 343 1.01 16.38 3.43
C ILE A 343 0.15 16.02 4.64
N ARG A 344 -0.43 14.81 4.67
CA ARG A 344 -1.23 14.32 5.80
C ARG A 344 -0.40 14.24 7.09
N GLY A 345 0.84 13.75 7.00
CA GLY A 345 1.76 13.70 8.13
C GLY A 345 2.11 15.09 8.67
N ARG A 346 2.33 16.07 7.78
CA ARG A 346 2.57 17.47 8.19
C ARG A 346 1.32 18.09 8.82
N ASN A 347 0.15 17.88 8.24
CA ASN A 347 -1.11 18.39 8.76
C ASN A 347 -1.43 17.80 10.15
N ARG A 348 -1.19 16.50 10.35
CA ARG A 348 -1.38 15.86 11.67
C ARG A 348 -0.52 16.50 12.74
N LYS A 349 0.79 16.68 12.47
CA LYS A 349 1.71 17.39 13.40
C LYS A 349 1.26 18.81 13.73
N LEU A 350 0.67 19.53 12.77
CA LEU A 350 0.14 20.87 13.02
C LEU A 350 -1.10 20.85 13.91
N VAL A 351 -1.98 19.86 13.75
CA VAL A 351 -3.16 19.68 14.61
C VAL A 351 -2.74 19.30 16.02
N ASP A 352 -1.81 18.35 16.16
CA ASP A 352 -1.29 17.89 17.46
C ASP A 352 -0.57 19.02 18.23
N ASN A 353 -0.01 20.01 17.53
CA ASN A 353 0.59 21.20 18.16
C ASN A 353 -0.43 22.24 18.65
N ILE A 354 -1.68 22.20 18.16
CA ILE A 354 -2.73 23.18 18.49
C ILE A 354 -3.71 22.61 19.52
N LEU A 355 -4.01 21.32 19.42
CA LEU A 355 -5.00 20.62 20.25
C LEU A 355 -4.34 19.42 20.94
N PRO A 356 -4.74 19.11 22.19
CA PRO A 356 -4.33 17.87 22.84
C PRO A 356 -4.70 16.63 22.01
N GLU A 357 -3.89 15.56 22.12
CA GLU A 357 -4.01 14.32 21.32
C GLU A 357 -5.45 13.76 21.29
N HIS A 358 -6.09 13.62 22.45
CA HIS A 358 -7.45 13.09 22.55
C HIS A 358 -8.53 13.98 21.89
N VAL A 359 -8.31 15.30 21.86
CA VAL A 359 -9.22 16.26 21.22
C VAL A 359 -8.97 16.29 19.71
N ALA A 360 -7.71 16.24 19.29
CA ALA A 360 -7.33 16.13 17.88
C ALA A 360 -7.95 14.87 17.24
N ASP A 361 -7.84 13.72 17.90
CA ASP A 361 -8.42 12.46 17.43
C ASP A 361 -9.96 12.53 17.37
N TYR A 362 -10.62 13.22 18.31
CA TYR A 362 -12.06 13.47 18.24
C TYR A 362 -12.43 14.19 16.93
N PHE A 363 -11.78 15.31 16.61
CA PHE A 363 -12.08 16.07 15.38
C PHE A 363 -11.67 15.35 14.09
N LEU A 364 -10.60 14.53 14.12
CA LEU A 364 -10.14 13.79 12.95
C LEU A 364 -11.03 12.57 12.63
N HIS A 365 -11.66 11.95 13.62
CA HIS A 365 -12.50 10.75 13.43
C HIS A 365 -14.00 11.04 13.39
N HIS A 366 -14.48 12.12 14.02
CA HIS A 366 -15.92 12.47 14.08
C HIS A 366 -16.39 13.44 12.98
N GLN A 367 -15.72 13.50 11.83
CA GLN A 367 -16.03 14.42 10.72
C GLN A 367 -17.45 14.29 10.09
N SER A 368 -18.35 13.43 10.59
CA SER A 368 -19.64 13.14 9.94
C SER A 368 -20.89 13.71 10.64
N LYS A 369 -20.78 14.49 11.72
CA LYS A 369 -21.95 15.11 12.36
C LYS A 369 -21.69 16.57 12.64
N ASP A 370 -22.32 17.42 11.83
CA ASP A 370 -22.51 18.86 11.98
C ASP A 370 -21.25 19.69 12.34
N GLU A 371 -20.78 20.51 11.39
CA GLU A 371 -19.69 21.51 11.58
C GLU A 371 -19.91 22.48 12.76
N THR A 372 -21.10 22.44 13.38
CA THR A 372 -21.52 23.28 14.52
C THR A 372 -21.35 22.64 15.89
N GLU A 373 -21.03 21.34 15.99
CA GLU A 373 -20.93 20.68 17.29
C GLU A 373 -19.59 21.05 17.99
N LEU A 374 -19.69 21.92 19.01
CA LEU A 374 -18.55 22.36 19.82
C LEU A 374 -18.07 21.22 20.73
N TYR A 375 -16.79 20.87 20.67
CA TYR A 375 -16.20 19.94 21.64
C TYR A 375 -16.29 20.55 23.05
N SER A 376 -16.97 19.85 23.96
CA SER A 376 -17.00 20.19 25.38
C SER A 376 -17.06 18.92 26.24
N HIS A 377 -16.33 18.91 27.33
CA HIS A 377 -16.28 17.78 28.26
C HIS A 377 -16.11 18.26 29.70
N SER A 378 -16.85 17.66 30.65
CA SER A 378 -16.77 18.01 32.06
C SER A 378 -15.95 16.96 32.80
N TYR A 379 -14.85 17.38 33.43
CA TYR A 379 -13.95 16.53 34.19
C TYR A 379 -14.12 16.78 35.69
N LYS A 380 -14.21 15.71 36.49
CA LYS A 380 -14.43 15.83 37.95
C LYS A 380 -13.15 16.00 38.75
N TYR A 381 -12.10 15.29 38.36
CA TYR A 381 -10.84 15.18 39.11
C TYR A 381 -9.69 15.80 38.30
N VAL A 382 -9.58 17.13 38.36
CA VAL A 382 -8.52 17.87 37.66
C VAL A 382 -7.69 18.66 38.65
N THR A 383 -6.38 18.65 38.43
CA THR A 383 -5.43 19.53 39.14
C THR A 383 -4.97 20.62 38.19
N VAL A 384 -5.04 21.87 38.63
CA VAL A 384 -4.63 23.05 37.84
C VAL A 384 -3.46 23.73 38.53
N ILE A 385 -2.44 24.08 37.75
CA ILE A 385 -1.26 24.82 38.19
C ILE A 385 -1.11 26.12 37.39
N PHE A 386 -0.83 27.20 38.12
CA PHE A 386 -0.35 28.46 37.57
C PHE A 386 1.04 28.72 38.14
N ALA A 387 2.06 28.79 37.27
CA ALA A 387 3.44 29.06 37.66
C ALA A 387 3.90 30.35 36.98
N SER A 388 4.11 31.41 37.77
CA SER A 388 4.49 32.73 37.25
C SER A 388 5.87 33.17 37.70
N ILE A 389 6.47 34.06 36.91
CA ILE A 389 7.73 34.72 37.21
C ILE A 389 7.40 36.20 37.48
N PRO A 390 7.09 36.57 38.75
CA PRO A 390 6.60 37.92 39.07
C PRO A 390 7.63 39.02 38.80
N ASN A 391 8.93 38.76 38.98
CA ASN A 391 9.97 39.75 38.73
C ASN A 391 10.36 39.88 37.24
N PHE A 392 9.70 39.14 36.36
CA PHE A 392 9.88 39.32 34.92
C PHE A 392 9.33 40.67 34.43
N ASP A 393 8.23 41.16 35.05
CA ASP A 393 7.67 42.47 34.70
C ASP A 393 8.65 43.62 35.01
N GLU A 394 9.48 43.47 36.06
CA GLU A 394 10.54 44.44 36.40
C GLU A 394 11.76 44.32 35.49
N PHE A 395 12.02 43.13 34.95
CA PHE A 395 13.10 42.87 33.99
C PHE A 395 12.78 43.38 32.57
N TYR A 396 11.50 43.47 32.22
CA TYR A 396 11.07 43.91 30.90
C TYR A 396 11.35 45.40 30.68
N SER A 397 12.14 45.74 29.67
CA SER A 397 12.31 47.13 29.21
C SER A 397 12.31 47.24 27.68
N GLU A 398 11.73 48.33 27.17
CA GLU A 398 11.60 48.61 25.73
C GLU A 398 12.73 49.50 25.19
N ASP A 399 13.86 49.56 25.90
CA ASP A 399 14.99 50.40 25.50
C ASP A 399 15.59 49.97 24.15
N GLN A 400 16.27 50.89 23.46
CA GLN A 400 16.93 50.60 22.19
C GLN A 400 17.98 49.48 22.31
N ILE A 401 18.57 49.31 23.50
CA ILE A 401 19.50 48.22 23.82
C ILE A 401 18.81 46.85 23.76
N ASN A 402 17.52 46.78 24.11
CA ASN A 402 16.71 45.57 24.10
C ASN A 402 15.89 45.39 22.81
N ASP A 403 16.24 46.13 21.74
CA ASP A 403 15.54 46.14 20.44
C ASP A 403 14.01 46.31 20.59
N GLY A 404 13.60 47.23 21.45
CA GLY A 404 12.18 47.48 21.75
C GLY A 404 11.51 46.34 22.53
N GLY A 405 12.26 45.65 23.39
CA GLY A 405 11.77 44.57 24.26
C GLY A 405 11.77 43.18 23.62
N LYS A 406 12.24 43.03 22.36
CA LYS A 406 12.31 41.73 21.68
C LYS A 406 13.27 40.76 22.37
N GLU A 407 14.38 41.26 22.88
CA GLU A 407 15.36 40.43 23.59
C GLU A 407 14.78 39.87 24.89
N CYS A 408 13.97 40.65 25.63
CA CYS A 408 13.24 40.15 26.79
C CYS A 408 12.26 39.05 26.41
N ILE A 409 11.53 39.19 25.30
CA ILE A 409 10.60 38.17 24.80
C ILE A 409 11.35 36.90 24.37
N ARG A 410 12.51 37.05 23.71
CA ARG A 410 13.37 35.92 23.32
C ARG A 410 13.82 35.14 24.56
N PHE A 411 14.24 35.85 25.60
CA PHE A 411 14.62 35.24 26.87
C PHE A 411 13.43 34.55 27.57
N LEU A 412 12.24 35.17 27.57
CA LEU A 412 11.04 34.52 28.09
C LEU A 412 10.72 33.23 27.32
N ASN A 413 10.85 33.24 26.00
CA ASN A 413 10.62 32.05 25.18
C ASN A 413 11.62 30.93 25.51
N GLU A 414 12.86 31.27 25.85
CA GLU A 414 13.87 30.30 26.31
C GLU A 414 13.45 29.64 27.64
N ILE A 415 13.01 30.43 28.63
CA ILE A 415 12.49 29.88 29.90
C ILE A 415 11.29 28.97 29.66
N ILE A 416 10.35 29.39 28.79
CA ILE A 416 9.15 28.60 28.49
C ILE A 416 9.51 27.31 27.74
N ASN A 417 10.47 27.36 26.81
CA ASN A 417 10.97 26.16 26.14
C ASN A 417 11.60 25.18 27.12
N ASP A 418 12.34 25.68 28.10
CA ASP A 418 12.92 24.88 29.17
C ASP A 418 11.86 24.25 30.08
N PHE A 419 10.75 24.95 30.33
CA PHE A 419 9.59 24.38 31.03
C PHE A 419 8.88 23.32 30.19
N ASP A 420 8.79 23.52 28.88
CA ASP A 420 8.25 22.53 27.94
C ASP A 420 9.16 21.29 27.83
N GLU A 421 10.48 21.44 27.94
CA GLU A 421 11.43 20.33 28.03
C GLU A 421 11.15 19.47 29.27
N VAL A 422 10.95 20.10 30.44
CA VAL A 422 10.56 19.38 31.67
C VAL A 422 9.23 18.65 31.45
N LEU A 423 8.23 19.28 30.82
CA LEU A 423 6.93 18.67 30.55
C LEU A 423 7.05 17.43 29.63
N SER A 424 8.04 17.40 28.74
CA SER A 424 8.27 16.28 27.81
C SER A 424 8.79 15.00 28.47
N GLU A 425 9.20 15.06 29.75
CA GLU A 425 9.66 13.88 30.47
C GLU A 425 8.54 12.84 30.66
N THR A 426 8.90 11.55 30.55
CA THR A 426 7.93 10.44 30.59
C THR A 426 7.06 10.41 31.87
N ARG A 427 7.58 10.90 33.00
CA ARG A 427 6.84 10.98 34.28
C ARG A 427 5.76 12.07 34.33
N PHE A 428 5.77 13.02 33.40
CA PHE A 428 4.81 14.14 33.34
C PHE A 428 3.85 14.04 32.15
N ARG A 429 3.79 12.88 31.47
CA ARG A 429 2.94 12.66 30.28
C ARG A 429 1.43 12.89 30.52
N SER A 430 0.99 12.85 31.77
CA SER A 430 -0.40 13.11 32.19
C SER A 430 -0.76 14.59 32.28
N ILE A 431 0.25 15.46 32.32
CA ILE A 431 0.12 16.91 32.46
C ILE A 431 0.01 17.51 31.05
N GLU A 432 -1.00 18.35 30.85
CA GLU A 432 -1.25 19.04 29.61
C GLU A 432 -1.01 20.54 29.79
N LYS A 433 -0.21 21.14 28.90
CA LYS A 433 -0.05 22.59 28.85
C LYS A 433 -1.32 23.21 28.28
N ILE A 434 -1.92 24.15 29.00
CA ILE A 434 -3.11 24.85 28.51
C ILE A 434 -2.71 26.06 27.68
N LYS A 435 -1.94 26.96 28.29
CA LYS A 435 -1.48 28.20 27.64
C LYS A 435 -0.39 28.90 28.44
N THR A 436 0.26 29.85 27.79
CA THR A 436 1.11 30.85 28.45
C THR A 436 0.37 32.18 28.51
N ILE A 437 0.40 32.84 29.66
CA ILE A 437 -0.25 34.12 29.91
C ILE A 437 0.81 35.07 30.46
N LYS A 438 1.36 35.94 29.61
CA LYS A 438 2.56 36.75 29.95
C LYS A 438 3.70 35.85 30.45
N SER A 439 4.24 36.09 31.64
CA SER A 439 5.25 35.27 32.32
C SER A 439 4.67 34.11 33.14
N THR A 440 3.38 33.78 32.96
CA THR A 440 2.70 32.69 33.67
C THR A 440 2.47 31.48 32.79
N TYR A 441 2.99 30.34 33.22
CA TYR A 441 2.79 29.02 32.63
C TYR A 441 1.57 28.35 33.27
N MET A 442 0.57 27.98 32.46
CA MET A 442 -0.65 27.32 32.91
C MET A 442 -0.69 25.89 32.37
N ALA A 443 -0.81 24.92 33.28
CA ALA A 443 -0.96 23.52 32.95
C ALA A 443 -2.02 22.86 33.84
N ALA A 444 -2.50 21.69 33.42
CA ALA A 444 -3.46 20.91 34.17
C ALA A 444 -3.27 19.42 33.92
N ALA A 445 -3.63 18.60 34.91
CA ALA A 445 -3.57 17.14 34.81
C ALA A 445 -4.94 16.52 35.13
N GLY A 446 -5.20 15.35 34.56
CA GLY A 446 -6.52 14.69 34.65
C GLY A 446 -7.50 15.07 33.53
N LEU A 447 -7.00 15.62 32.42
CA LEU A 447 -7.81 16.05 31.27
C LEU A 447 -8.00 14.97 30.19
N ARG A 448 -7.68 13.71 30.46
CA ARG A 448 -7.95 12.61 29.53
C ARG A 448 -9.06 11.71 30.04
N PRO A 449 -10.06 11.39 29.21
CA PRO A 449 -11.24 10.62 29.63
C PRO A 449 -10.89 9.17 30.02
N GLU A 450 -9.77 8.60 29.53
CA GLU A 450 -9.36 7.25 29.93
C GLU A 450 -9.10 7.15 31.45
N TYR A 451 -8.69 8.23 32.09
CA TYR A 451 -8.41 8.28 33.54
C TYR A 451 -9.66 8.32 34.42
N GLU A 452 -10.87 8.55 33.86
CA GLU A 452 -12.11 8.43 34.64
C GLU A 452 -12.53 6.95 34.86
N SER A 453 -12.02 6.04 34.04
CA SER A 453 -12.46 4.62 34.01
C SER A 453 -11.61 3.66 34.85
N GLN A 454 -10.49 4.13 35.42
CA GLN A 454 -9.65 3.34 36.31
C GLN A 454 -9.93 3.72 37.78
N ASP A 455 -10.27 2.73 38.61
CA ASP A 455 -10.40 2.84 40.08
C ASP A 455 -9.07 3.16 40.81
N SER A 456 -8.08 3.72 40.12
CA SER A 456 -6.83 4.18 40.73
C SER A 456 -7.08 5.40 41.62
N GLU A 457 -6.23 5.58 42.64
CA GLU A 457 -6.31 6.72 43.57
C GLU A 457 -6.60 8.03 42.82
N HIS A 458 -7.81 8.58 43.00
CA HIS A 458 -8.37 9.72 42.27
C HIS A 458 -7.53 11.02 42.25
N TRP A 459 -6.38 11.04 42.93
CA TRP A 459 -5.47 12.18 43.06
C TRP A 459 -4.00 11.83 42.80
N GLN A 460 -3.69 10.74 42.11
CA GLN A 460 -2.31 10.47 41.68
C GLN A 460 -1.77 11.59 40.79
N GLN A 461 -2.61 12.18 39.93
CA GLN A 461 -2.21 13.30 39.08
C GLN A 461 -1.83 14.54 39.88
N LEU A 462 -2.36 14.70 41.11
CA LEU A 462 -2.00 15.82 41.98
C LEU A 462 -0.53 15.74 42.41
N VAL A 463 -0.04 14.53 42.73
CA VAL A 463 1.36 14.30 43.11
C VAL A 463 2.29 14.66 41.95
N GLU A 464 1.94 14.23 40.73
CA GLU A 464 2.71 14.52 39.51
C GLU A 464 2.78 16.02 39.22
N VAL A 465 1.67 16.76 39.36
CA VAL A 465 1.66 18.22 39.18
C VAL A 465 2.51 18.94 40.22
N VAL A 466 2.53 18.44 41.46
CA VAL A 466 3.37 19.01 42.52
C VAL A 466 4.85 18.73 42.25
N ASP A 467 5.19 17.53 41.82
CA ASP A 467 6.56 17.20 41.41
C ASP A 467 7.00 18.01 40.19
N PHE A 468 6.09 18.26 39.25
CA PHE A 468 6.31 19.15 38.12
C PHE A 468 6.59 20.58 38.60
N ALA A 469 5.81 21.11 39.55
CA ALA A 469 6.05 22.44 40.13
C ALA A 469 7.43 22.57 40.79
N LEU A 470 7.89 21.51 41.48
CA LEU A 470 9.23 21.45 42.07
C LEU A 470 10.31 21.40 40.97
N ALA A 471 10.12 20.58 39.94
CA ALA A 471 11.04 20.51 38.80
C ALA A 471 11.14 21.85 38.04
N LEU A 472 10.04 22.58 37.87
CA LEU A 472 10.04 23.92 37.26
C LEU A 472 10.86 24.92 38.08
N ARG A 473 10.75 24.87 39.41
CA ARG A 473 11.56 25.72 40.30
C ARG A 473 13.05 25.39 40.14
N ASP A 474 13.41 24.10 40.18
CA ASP A 474 14.80 23.65 40.11
C ASP A 474 15.41 23.97 38.72
N LYS A 475 14.63 23.85 37.64
CA LYS A 475 15.03 24.28 36.28
C LYS A 475 15.21 25.80 36.21
N LEU A 476 14.32 26.60 36.81
CA LEU A 476 14.48 28.06 36.86
C LEU A 476 15.73 28.49 37.65
N GLU A 477 16.04 27.79 38.75
CA GLU A 477 17.30 28.01 39.51
C GLU A 477 18.53 27.71 38.65
N SER A 478 18.48 26.67 37.81
CA SER A 478 19.56 26.35 36.86
C SER A 478 19.75 27.45 35.82
N ILE A 479 18.65 27.94 35.22
CA ILE A 479 18.67 29.07 34.27
C ILE A 479 19.25 30.33 34.91
N ASN A 480 18.89 30.62 36.17
CA ASN A 480 19.43 31.76 36.90
C ASN A 480 20.96 31.71 37.06
N LEU A 481 21.51 30.52 37.32
CA LEU A 481 22.94 30.31 37.44
C LEU A 481 23.67 30.51 36.11
N GLU A 482 23.08 30.03 35.00
CA GLU A 482 23.66 30.14 33.67
C GLU A 482 23.59 31.56 33.09
N CYS A 483 22.50 32.28 33.38
CA CYS A 483 22.22 33.60 32.82
C CYS A 483 22.57 34.77 33.76
N PHE A 484 23.11 34.51 34.96
CA PHE A 484 23.40 35.51 36.00
C PHE A 484 22.18 36.38 36.37
N ASN A 485 20.99 35.77 36.37
CA ASN A 485 19.73 36.41 36.76
C ASN A 485 19.21 35.82 38.08
N ASN A 486 18.15 36.42 38.62
CA ASN A 486 17.53 35.96 39.87
C ASN A 486 16.00 35.93 39.76
N PHE A 487 15.49 35.20 38.78
CA PHE A 487 14.05 34.96 38.63
C PHE A 487 13.53 34.06 39.73
N VAL A 488 12.40 34.42 40.32
CA VAL A 488 11.77 33.63 41.37
C VAL A 488 10.47 33.04 40.85
N LEU A 489 10.22 31.77 41.12
CA LEU A 489 8.96 31.13 40.73
C LEU A 489 7.89 31.35 41.80
N ARG A 490 6.70 31.74 41.39
CA ARG A 490 5.50 31.79 42.24
C ARG A 490 4.46 30.84 41.67
N VAL A 491 4.01 29.89 42.48
CA VAL A 491 3.09 28.83 42.00
C VAL A 491 1.79 28.85 42.79
N GLY A 492 0.66 28.66 42.12
CA GLY A 492 -0.64 28.39 42.72
C GLY A 492 -1.20 27.08 42.20
N ILE A 493 -1.60 26.18 43.12
CA ILE A 493 -2.16 24.88 42.77
C ILE A 493 -3.53 24.73 43.44
N CYS A 494 -4.50 24.23 42.67
CA CYS A 494 -5.81 23.85 43.19
C CYS A 494 -6.31 22.60 42.47
N GLN A 495 -7.15 21.83 43.15
CA GLN A 495 -7.78 20.63 42.62
C GLN A 495 -9.30 20.77 42.64
N GLY A 496 -9.98 20.13 41.70
CA GLY A 496 -11.44 20.11 41.62
C GLY A 496 -11.98 19.99 40.19
N PRO A 497 -13.30 20.09 40.02
CA PRO A 497 -13.93 19.91 38.71
C PRO A 497 -13.67 21.09 37.77
N VAL A 498 -13.59 20.79 36.48
CA VAL A 498 -13.46 21.77 35.38
C VAL A 498 -14.25 21.30 34.15
N VAL A 499 -14.55 22.23 33.26
CA VAL A 499 -15.10 21.95 31.93
C VAL A 499 -14.04 22.34 30.92
N ALA A 500 -13.62 21.41 30.06
CA ALA A 500 -12.75 21.71 28.93
C ALA A 500 -13.57 21.82 27.64
N GLY A 501 -13.04 22.54 26.67
CA GLY A 501 -13.68 22.66 25.37
C GLY A 501 -12.83 23.43 24.37
N VAL A 502 -13.24 23.36 23.11
CA VAL A 502 -12.60 24.10 22.02
C VAL A 502 -13.50 25.25 21.58
N ILE A 503 -12.96 26.47 21.59
CA ILE A 503 -13.67 27.67 21.16
C ILE A 503 -13.04 28.24 19.89
N GLY A 504 -13.88 28.69 18.95
CA GLY A 504 -13.49 29.49 17.80
C GLY A 504 -13.41 28.70 16.50
N ALA A 505 -14.22 29.08 15.51
CA ALA A 505 -14.31 28.37 14.22
C ALA A 505 -13.06 28.55 13.33
N LYS A 506 -12.42 29.73 13.35
CA LYS A 506 -11.25 30.04 12.52
C LYS A 506 -9.91 29.88 13.23
N LYS A 507 -9.91 30.01 14.56
CA LYS A 507 -8.74 29.90 15.42
C LYS A 507 -9.15 29.06 16.63
N PRO A 508 -9.23 27.73 16.48
CA PRO A 508 -9.64 26.87 17.57
C PRO A 508 -8.64 27.01 18.72
N HIS A 509 -9.16 27.21 19.92
CA HIS A 509 -8.38 27.29 21.14
C HIS A 509 -8.98 26.33 22.15
N TYR A 510 -8.18 25.33 22.56
CA TYR A 510 -8.50 24.47 23.68
C TYR A 510 -8.25 25.21 24.99
N ASP A 511 -9.22 25.18 25.89
CA ASP A 511 -9.11 25.83 27.20
C ASP A 511 -9.98 25.13 28.24
N ILE A 512 -9.77 25.46 29.51
CA ILE A 512 -10.50 24.91 30.65
C ILE A 512 -11.15 26.02 31.48
N TRP A 513 -12.39 25.79 31.90
CA TRP A 513 -13.19 26.70 32.71
C TRP A 513 -13.66 26.03 34.00
N GLY A 514 -13.75 26.81 35.06
CA GLY A 514 -14.29 26.33 36.32
C GLY A 514 -13.86 27.17 37.52
N ASN A 515 -14.54 26.96 38.64
CA ASN A 515 -14.16 27.60 39.90
C ASN A 515 -12.76 27.18 40.35
N THR A 516 -12.36 25.94 40.07
CA THR A 516 -11.02 25.40 40.36
C THR A 516 -9.92 26.23 39.69
N VAL A 517 -10.08 26.54 38.39
CA VAL A 517 -9.14 27.38 37.62
C VAL A 517 -9.01 28.77 38.25
N ASN A 518 -10.15 29.38 38.60
CA ASN A 518 -10.18 30.69 39.26
C ASN A 518 -9.48 30.66 40.62
N VAL A 519 -9.70 29.63 41.44
CA VAL A 519 -9.04 29.50 42.74
C VAL A 519 -7.54 29.28 42.58
N ALA A 520 -7.10 28.42 41.64
CA ALA A 520 -5.68 28.21 41.35
C ALA A 520 -4.97 29.52 40.94
N SER A 521 -5.58 30.29 40.03
CA SER A 521 -5.07 31.62 39.65
C SER A 521 -5.01 32.60 40.84
N ARG A 522 -5.92 32.48 41.81
CA ARG A 522 -5.85 33.28 43.05
C ARG A 522 -4.79 32.78 44.02
N MET A 523 -4.53 31.48 44.09
CA MET A 523 -3.41 30.94 44.86
C MET A 523 -2.07 31.43 44.32
N GLU A 524 -1.93 31.55 43.00
CA GLU A 524 -0.74 32.13 42.39
C GLU A 524 -0.66 33.63 42.70
N SER A 525 -1.68 34.41 42.34
CA SER A 525 -1.60 35.87 42.43
C SER A 525 -1.53 36.41 43.87
N THR A 526 -2.11 35.71 44.84
CA THR A 526 -1.99 36.07 46.26
C THR A 526 -0.73 35.48 46.91
N GLY A 527 0.00 34.60 46.23
CA GLY A 527 1.22 33.96 46.70
C GLY A 527 2.38 34.93 46.90
N LYS A 528 3.24 34.62 47.88
CA LYS A 528 4.54 35.28 48.01
C LYS A 528 5.48 34.76 46.93
N ALA A 529 6.28 35.65 46.32
CA ALA A 529 7.27 35.27 45.33
C ALA A 529 8.29 34.26 45.91
N GLY A 530 8.64 33.23 45.12
CA GLY A 530 9.49 32.12 45.57
C GLY A 530 8.75 30.99 46.31
N TYR A 531 7.44 31.12 46.55
CA TYR A 531 6.64 30.11 47.25
C TYR A 531 5.58 29.50 46.34
N MET A 532 5.27 28.24 46.62
CA MET A 532 4.18 27.50 45.99
C MET A 532 3.02 27.45 46.98
N GLN A 533 1.85 27.94 46.59
CA GLN A 533 0.69 28.04 47.44
C GLN A 533 -0.38 27.03 47.04
N VAL A 534 -0.93 26.35 48.03
CA VAL A 534 -2.00 25.35 47.88
C VAL A 534 -3.19 25.69 48.77
N THR A 535 -4.36 25.20 48.37
CA THR A 535 -5.57 25.25 49.20
C THR A 535 -5.53 24.19 50.31
N GLU A 536 -6.33 24.37 51.37
CA GLU A 536 -6.50 23.37 52.43
C GLU A 536 -6.91 21.99 51.89
N GLN A 537 -7.83 21.94 50.92
CA GLN A 537 -8.24 20.67 50.30
C GLN A 537 -7.08 19.94 49.62
N THR A 538 -6.20 20.69 48.96
CA THR A 538 -5.00 20.15 48.31
C THR A 538 -3.98 19.68 49.35
N TYR A 539 -3.82 20.41 50.44
CA TYR A 539 -2.97 20.03 51.57
C TYR A 539 -3.41 18.70 52.20
N GLU A 540 -4.72 18.53 52.45
CA GLU A 540 -5.27 17.31 53.06
C GLU A 540 -4.98 16.04 52.25
N VAL A 541 -4.90 16.15 50.92
CA VAL A 541 -4.54 15.03 50.04
C VAL A 541 -3.03 14.76 50.01
N LEU A 542 -2.21 15.82 50.07
CA LEU A 542 -0.76 15.72 49.90
C LEU A 542 0.01 15.47 51.21
N LYS A 543 -0.57 15.77 52.38
CA LYS A 543 0.10 15.63 53.68
C LYS A 543 0.61 14.21 53.93
N ASP A 544 -0.12 13.20 53.45
CA ASP A 544 0.22 11.78 53.61
C ASP A 544 1.09 11.24 52.46
N LYS A 545 1.43 12.09 51.47
CA LYS A 545 2.19 11.73 50.26
C LYS A 545 3.67 12.19 50.32
N GLY A 546 4.16 12.59 51.49
CA GLY A 546 5.57 12.90 51.73
C GLY A 546 6.00 14.32 51.31
N PHE A 547 5.06 15.28 51.31
CA PHE A 547 5.32 16.69 51.04
C PHE A 547 5.30 17.53 52.31
N THR A 548 6.16 18.54 52.36
CA THR A 548 6.29 19.47 53.49
C THR A 548 5.54 20.77 53.23
N PHE A 549 4.83 21.25 54.25
CA PHE A 549 3.99 22.43 54.17
C PHE A 549 4.21 23.38 55.35
N ILE A 550 4.05 24.67 55.08
CA ILE A 550 4.03 25.74 56.09
C ILE A 550 2.63 26.37 56.08
N TYR A 551 1.97 26.39 57.23
CA TYR A 551 0.69 27.08 57.37
C TYR A 551 0.86 28.58 57.10
N ARG A 552 0.13 29.11 56.11
CA ARG A 552 0.16 30.53 55.77
C ARG A 552 -0.88 31.31 56.56
N GLY A 553 -2.08 30.76 56.70
CA GLY A 553 -3.25 31.45 57.25
C GLY A 553 -4.39 31.64 56.26
N PRO A 554 -5.49 32.28 56.70
CA PRO A 554 -6.63 32.56 55.85
C PRO A 554 -6.32 33.68 54.85
N VAL A 555 -6.59 33.43 53.57
CA VAL A 555 -6.48 34.41 52.48
C VAL A 555 -7.86 34.70 51.93
N LYS A 556 -8.16 36.00 51.73
CA LYS A 556 -9.45 36.43 51.17
C LYS A 556 -9.49 36.17 49.65
N VAL A 557 -10.36 35.27 49.22
CA VAL A 557 -10.57 34.91 47.81
C VAL A 557 -11.94 35.40 47.34
N LYS A 558 -11.95 36.17 46.26
CA LYS A 558 -13.19 36.73 45.68
C LYS A 558 -14.17 35.61 45.34
N GLY A 559 -15.39 35.67 45.88
CA GLY A 559 -16.45 34.68 45.64
C GLY A 559 -16.41 33.43 46.54
N LYS A 560 -15.33 33.21 47.31
CA LYS A 560 -15.21 32.07 48.25
C LYS A 560 -15.07 32.48 49.71
N GLY A 561 -14.85 33.76 50.00
CA GLY A 561 -14.68 34.26 51.37
C GLY A 561 -13.23 34.15 51.83
N GLN A 562 -12.98 33.64 53.03
CA GLN A 562 -11.64 33.34 53.51
C GLN A 562 -11.35 31.84 53.30
N LEU A 563 -10.24 31.52 52.64
CA LEU A 563 -9.76 30.16 52.49
C LEU A 563 -8.47 29.99 53.27
N VAL A 564 -8.36 28.89 54.02
CA VAL A 564 -7.12 28.49 54.66
C VAL A 564 -6.14 28.00 53.59
N THR A 565 -4.89 28.46 53.69
CA THR A 565 -3.87 28.20 52.68
C THR A 565 -2.55 27.79 53.31
N TYR A 566 -1.77 27.04 52.54
CA TYR A 566 -0.46 26.52 52.94
C TYR A 566 0.56 26.81 51.85
N TYR A 567 1.82 26.98 52.25
CA TYR A 567 2.94 27.00 51.33
C TYR A 567 3.58 25.61 51.28
N LEU A 568 3.74 25.07 50.08
CA LEU A 568 4.50 23.86 49.82
C LEU A 568 5.99 24.22 49.73
N THR A 569 6.84 23.54 50.50
CA THR A 569 8.29 23.79 50.53
C THR A 569 9.11 22.77 49.75
N GLY A 570 8.69 21.49 49.74
CA GLY A 570 9.38 20.42 49.03
C GLY A 570 8.98 19.04 49.53
N ARG A 571 9.71 17.99 49.12
CA ARG A 571 9.52 16.62 49.64
C ARG A 571 10.22 16.44 50.98
N GLU A 572 9.63 15.64 51.87
CA GLU A 572 10.31 15.18 53.08
C GLU A 572 11.55 14.37 52.69
N GLN A 573 12.73 14.78 53.16
CA GLN A 573 13.93 13.97 53.00
C GLN A 573 13.76 12.68 53.81
N LYS A 574 13.49 11.56 53.13
CA LYS A 574 13.71 10.23 53.74
C LYS A 574 15.18 10.16 54.12
N LYS A 575 15.49 10.28 55.41
CA LYS A 575 16.78 9.83 55.95
C LYS A 575 16.93 8.35 55.56
N GLN A 576 17.67 8.06 54.51
CA GLN A 576 18.21 6.73 54.30
C GLN A 576 19.07 6.43 55.52
N GLN A 577 18.56 5.62 56.44
CA GLN A 577 19.42 4.92 57.39
C GLN A 577 20.36 4.06 56.55
N LEU A 578 21.59 4.53 56.34
CA LEU A 578 22.70 3.67 55.95
C LEU A 578 22.86 2.63 57.06
N ASN A 579 22.20 1.49 56.93
CA ASN A 579 22.59 0.29 57.65
C ASN A 579 23.89 -0.18 57.03
N LEU A 580 25.03 0.24 57.58
CA LEU A 580 26.30 -0.44 57.34
C LEU A 580 26.15 -1.88 57.86
N PRO A 581 26.30 -2.91 57.01
CA PRO A 581 26.39 -4.27 57.49
C PRO A 581 27.68 -4.42 58.31
N ASN A 582 27.55 -4.94 59.53
CA ASN A 582 28.67 -5.36 60.37
C ASN A 582 29.58 -6.30 59.58
N MET A 583 30.75 -5.82 59.13
CA MET A 583 31.83 -6.69 58.72
C MET A 583 32.47 -7.28 59.98
N VAL A 584 32.12 -8.54 60.23
CA VAL A 584 32.83 -9.44 61.14
C VAL A 584 34.22 -9.67 60.57
N ALA A 585 35.24 -9.40 61.39
CA ALA A 585 36.61 -9.77 61.10
C ALA A 585 36.75 -11.30 61.04
N PHE A 586 37.29 -11.81 59.94
CA PHE A 586 38.05 -13.05 59.85
C PHE A 586 39.12 -12.93 58.78
#